data_AF-A0A9X9F3V2-F1
#
_entry.id   AF-A0A9X9F3V2-F1
#
_cell.length_a   1.000
_cell.length_b   1.000
_cell.length_c   1.000
_cell.angle_alpha   90.00
_cell.angle_beta   90.00
_cell.angle_gamma   90.00
#
_symmetry.space_group_name_H-M   'P 1'
#
loop_
_entity.id
_entity.type
_entity.pdbx_description
1 polymer ?
#
loop_
_entity_poly.entity_id
_entity_poly.type
_entity_poly.pdbx_seq_one_letter_code
_entity_poly.pdbx_strand_id
1 'polypeptide(L)'
;MIHTKKLIMFCIMILMVVIAGCSKEEKKENNISAKAKDSYTVKHAMGETTVNGTPKKVVVLTNEGAEALLAVGVTPVGTTKPRAGDEWYPHLAKELKNTEVVGTERDINLEAVMKLKPDLIIGNKMRHEKIYDQLKEIAPTVYAETLRGDWKEN
;
A
#
# COMPACT_ATOMS: atom_id res chain seq x y z
N MET A 1 -54.46 -45.90 33.77
CA MET A 1 -55.09 -44.58 33.49
C MET A 1 -54.12 -43.37 33.58
N ILE A 2 -52.80 -43.56 33.36
CA ILE A 2 -51.79 -42.47 33.42
C ILE A 2 -51.04 -42.30 32.08
N HIS A 3 -51.13 -43.26 31.14
CA HIS A 3 -50.46 -43.17 29.83
C HIS A 3 -51.31 -42.53 28.72
N THR A 4 -52.64 -42.53 28.81
CA THR A 4 -53.51 -41.88 27.82
C THR A 4 -53.52 -40.35 27.92
N LYS A 5 -53.20 -39.78 29.08
CA LYS A 5 -53.09 -38.32 29.27
C LYS A 5 -51.77 -37.73 28.72
N LYS A 6 -50.69 -38.51 28.70
CA LYS A 6 -49.38 -38.09 28.14
C LYS A 6 -49.36 -38.10 26.61
N LEU A 7 -50.20 -38.91 25.95
CA LEU A 7 -50.28 -38.94 24.49
C LEU A 7 -51.14 -37.80 23.92
N ILE A 8 -52.18 -37.37 24.65
CA ILE A 8 -53.01 -36.21 24.27
C ILE A 8 -52.26 -34.89 24.51
N MET A 9 -51.36 -34.85 25.49
CA MET A 9 -50.49 -33.70 25.81
C MET A 9 -49.15 -33.72 25.05
N PHE A 10 -49.07 -34.44 23.92
CA PHE A 10 -47.94 -34.35 22.98
C PHE A 10 -48.41 -33.92 21.57
N CYS A 11 -49.70 -34.08 21.25
CA CYS A 11 -50.29 -33.64 19.99
C CYS A 11 -50.68 -32.14 19.95
N ILE A 12 -50.75 -31.45 21.08
CA ILE A 12 -51.14 -30.02 21.13
C ILE A 12 -49.93 -29.08 20.98
N MET A 13 -48.69 -29.57 21.11
CA MET A 13 -47.48 -28.76 20.98
C MET A 13 -46.90 -28.71 19.55
N ILE A 14 -47.56 -29.34 18.58
CA ILE A 14 -47.15 -29.37 17.17
C ILE A 14 -48.07 -28.53 16.27
N LEU A 15 -49.09 -27.86 16.84
CA LEU A 15 -50.01 -26.97 16.13
C LEU A 15 -49.71 -25.48 16.34
N MET A 16 -48.44 -25.08 16.21
CA MET A 16 -48.04 -23.66 16.10
C MET A 16 -46.94 -23.46 15.05
N VAL A 17 -47.12 -24.03 13.87
CA VAL A 17 -46.50 -23.52 12.64
C VAL A 17 -47.62 -23.04 11.75
N VAL A 18 -48.06 -21.78 11.90
CA VAL A 18 -48.44 -20.90 10.79
C VAL A 18 -48.43 -19.45 11.29
N ILE A 19 -47.28 -18.78 11.29
CA ILE A 19 -47.23 -17.36 10.93
C ILE A 19 -46.09 -17.19 9.95
N ALA A 20 -46.45 -17.24 8.67
CA ALA A 20 -45.65 -16.74 7.58
C ALA A 20 -45.54 -15.22 7.74
N GLY A 21 -44.43 -14.77 8.33
CA GLY A 21 -44.01 -13.37 8.39
C GLY A 21 -42.64 -13.25 7.77
N CYS A 22 -42.57 -13.37 6.44
CA CYS A 22 -41.36 -13.10 5.69
C CYS A 22 -41.15 -11.58 5.70
N SER A 23 -40.41 -11.08 6.68
CA SER A 23 -39.81 -9.74 6.63
C SER A 23 -38.82 -9.74 5.47
N LYS A 24 -39.30 -9.25 4.33
CA LYS A 24 -38.49 -8.94 3.15
C LYS A 24 -37.66 -7.69 3.49
N GLU A 25 -36.56 -7.89 4.19
CA GLU A 25 -35.49 -6.91 4.20
C GLU A 25 -34.85 -6.94 2.81
N GLU A 26 -35.12 -5.86 2.06
CA GLU A 26 -34.43 -5.57 0.82
C GLU A 26 -32.93 -5.42 1.13
N LYS A 27 -32.17 -6.50 0.92
CA LYS A 27 -30.75 -6.39 0.62
C LYS A 27 -30.63 -5.60 -0.68
N LYS A 28 -30.53 -4.29 -0.54
CA LYS A 28 -29.88 -3.41 -1.52
C LYS A 28 -28.39 -3.75 -1.50
N GLU A 29 -28.04 -4.88 -2.11
CA GLU A 29 -26.72 -5.07 -2.68
C GLU A 29 -26.59 -4.09 -3.85
N ASN A 30 -26.21 -2.86 -3.53
CA ASN A 30 -25.45 -2.06 -4.48
C ASN A 30 -24.09 -2.75 -4.62
N ASN A 31 -24.06 -3.80 -5.45
CA ASN A 31 -22.85 -4.31 -6.08
C ASN A 31 -22.36 -3.25 -7.07
N ILE A 32 -21.92 -2.11 -6.54
CA ILE A 32 -20.83 -1.38 -7.16
C ILE A 32 -19.61 -2.24 -6.85
N SER A 33 -19.40 -3.27 -7.67
CA SER A 33 -18.10 -3.91 -7.79
C SER A 33 -17.14 -2.83 -8.30
N ALA A 34 -16.66 -2.01 -7.38
CA ALA A 34 -15.40 -1.32 -7.56
C ALA A 34 -14.39 -2.44 -7.75
N LYS A 35 -13.99 -2.68 -8.99
CA LYS A 35 -12.97 -3.64 -9.39
C LYS A 35 -11.85 -3.55 -8.35
N ALA A 36 -11.73 -4.55 -7.48
CA ALA A 36 -10.72 -4.54 -6.43
C ALA A 36 -9.38 -4.40 -7.15
N LYS A 37 -8.63 -3.34 -6.87
CA LYS A 37 -7.27 -3.23 -7.40
C LYS A 37 -6.49 -4.39 -6.81
N ASP A 38 -5.90 -5.21 -7.67
CA ASP A 38 -5.06 -6.33 -7.25
C ASP A 38 -4.01 -5.80 -6.26
N SER A 39 -4.00 -6.31 -5.03
CA SER A 39 -3.06 -5.89 -3.99
C SER A 39 -2.06 -6.99 -3.69
N TYR A 40 -0.83 -6.63 -3.36
CA TYR A 40 0.20 -7.56 -2.94
C TYR A 40 0.99 -7.00 -1.75
N THR A 41 1.51 -7.89 -0.91
CA THR A 41 2.32 -7.51 0.25
C THR A 41 3.81 -7.63 -0.09
N VAL A 42 4.55 -6.56 0.17
CA VAL A 42 6.01 -6.52 0.04
C VAL A 42 6.61 -6.67 1.43
N LYS A 43 7.47 -7.68 1.60
CA LYS A 43 8.36 -7.80 2.76
C LYS A 43 9.60 -6.95 2.49
N HIS A 44 10.01 -6.15 3.46
CA HIS A 44 11.11 -5.20 3.32
C HIS A 44 11.77 -4.93 4.68
N ALA A 45 12.81 -4.09 4.70
CA ALA A 45 13.68 -3.86 5.86
C ALA A 45 12.97 -3.33 7.12
N MET A 46 11.78 -2.74 6.96
CA MET A 46 10.96 -2.20 8.06
C MET A 46 9.68 -3.02 8.32
N GLY A 47 9.57 -4.24 7.75
CA GLY A 47 8.46 -5.16 7.99
C GLY A 47 7.70 -5.50 6.71
N GLU A 48 6.39 -5.33 6.74
CA GLU A 48 5.50 -5.65 5.61
C GLU A 48 4.67 -4.43 5.21
N THR A 49 4.43 -4.26 3.91
CA THR A 49 3.58 -3.19 3.39
C THR A 49 2.76 -3.69 2.22
N THR A 50 1.45 -3.48 2.29
CA THR A 50 0.53 -3.78 1.20
C THR A 50 0.56 -2.67 0.16
N VAL A 51 0.81 -3.04 -1.09
CA VAL A 51 0.79 -2.16 -2.26
C VAL A 51 -0.43 -2.50 -3.11
N ASN A 52 -1.16 -1.47 -3.54
CA ASN A 52 -2.41 -1.63 -4.29
C ASN A 52 -2.19 -1.33 -5.77
N GLY A 53 -2.44 -2.32 -6.63
CA GLY A 53 -2.23 -2.25 -8.07
C GLY A 53 -0.77 -1.98 -8.43
N THR A 54 -0.55 -1.48 -9.65
CA THR A 54 0.77 -1.00 -10.07
C THR A 54 0.93 0.48 -9.72
N PRO A 55 1.93 0.87 -8.90
CA PRO A 55 2.23 2.26 -8.60
C PRO A 55 2.44 3.11 -9.86
N LYS A 56 1.98 4.36 -9.83
CA LYS A 56 2.09 5.33 -10.94
C LYS A 56 2.81 6.60 -10.53
N LYS A 57 2.90 6.90 -9.23
CA LYS A 57 3.59 8.06 -8.66
C LYS A 57 4.57 7.58 -7.61
N VAL A 58 5.71 7.09 -8.08
CA VAL A 58 6.78 6.57 -7.22
C VAL A 58 7.70 7.70 -6.82
N VAL A 59 7.94 7.85 -5.52
CA VAL A 59 9.04 8.64 -4.97
C VAL A 59 10.14 7.69 -4.50
N VAL A 60 11.38 7.95 -4.88
CA VAL A 60 12.54 7.14 -4.48
C VAL A 60 13.58 8.00 -3.79
N LEU A 61 13.98 7.60 -2.59
CA LEU A 61 14.75 8.46 -1.70
C LEU A 61 16.27 8.25 -1.80
N THR A 62 16.74 7.48 -2.79
CA THR A 62 18.16 7.15 -3.00
C THR A 62 18.54 7.28 -4.46
N ASN A 63 19.80 7.64 -4.72
CA ASN A 63 20.34 7.78 -6.07
C ASN A 63 20.40 6.41 -6.76
N GLU A 64 20.85 5.36 -6.05
CA GLU A 64 20.85 3.99 -6.60
C GLU A 64 19.43 3.50 -6.94
N GLY A 65 18.44 3.84 -6.11
CA GLY A 65 17.05 3.44 -6.34
C GLY A 65 16.46 4.18 -7.53
N ALA A 66 16.85 5.44 -7.77
CA ALA A 66 16.48 6.16 -8.97
C ALA A 66 17.03 5.47 -10.23
N GLU A 67 18.30 5.06 -10.22
CA GLU A 67 18.89 4.30 -11.33
C GLU A 67 18.20 2.95 -11.54
N ALA A 68 17.91 2.22 -10.45
CA ALA A 68 17.22 0.93 -10.52
C ALA A 68 15.81 1.07 -11.12
N LEU A 69 15.05 2.09 -10.71
CA LEU A 69 13.73 2.37 -11.27
C LEU A 69 13.79 2.70 -12.77
N LEU A 70 14.74 3.53 -13.18
CA LEU A 70 14.93 3.88 -14.59
C LEU A 70 15.33 2.65 -15.42
N ALA A 71 16.18 1.77 -14.88
CA ALA A 71 16.58 0.53 -15.53
C ALA A 71 15.40 -0.42 -15.81
N VAL A 72 14.35 -0.38 -14.99
CA VAL A 72 13.11 -1.15 -15.20
C VAL A 72 11.99 -0.34 -15.89
N GLY A 73 12.32 0.84 -16.43
CA GLY A 73 11.40 1.67 -17.22
C GLY A 73 10.42 2.50 -16.39
N VAL A 74 10.73 2.76 -15.11
CA VAL A 74 9.92 3.60 -14.22
C VAL A 74 10.64 4.91 -13.95
N THR A 75 10.06 6.02 -14.39
CA THR A 75 10.54 7.37 -14.01
C THR A 75 9.89 7.82 -12.71
N PRO A 76 10.65 8.10 -11.64
CA PRO A 76 10.08 8.59 -10.39
C PRO A 76 9.51 10.01 -10.55
N VAL A 77 8.43 10.31 -9.85
CA VAL A 77 7.89 11.69 -9.79
C VAL A 77 8.70 12.57 -8.84
N GLY A 78 9.45 11.96 -7.92
CA GLY A 78 10.39 12.67 -7.07
C GLY A 78 11.55 11.80 -6.62
N THR A 79 12.74 12.40 -6.53
CA THR A 79 13.93 11.75 -5.99
C THR A 79 14.86 12.72 -5.29
N THR A 80 15.87 12.22 -4.59
CA THR A 80 16.86 13.07 -3.95
C THR A 80 17.79 13.68 -4.97
N LYS A 81 18.34 14.86 -4.65
CA LYS A 81 19.33 15.47 -5.52
C LYS A 81 20.58 14.59 -5.64
N PRO A 82 21.32 14.72 -6.75
CA PRO A 82 22.59 14.03 -6.94
C PRO A 82 23.56 14.31 -5.81
N ARG A 83 24.37 13.31 -5.47
CA ARG A 83 25.42 13.50 -4.46
C ARG A 83 26.51 14.46 -4.95
N ALA A 84 26.76 14.49 -6.26
CA ALA A 84 27.85 15.26 -6.87
C ALA A 84 27.53 16.76 -7.06
N GLY A 85 26.28 17.19 -6.85
CA GLY A 85 25.89 18.59 -7.08
C GLY A 85 24.37 18.75 -7.23
N ASP A 86 23.96 19.89 -7.75
CA ASP A 86 22.54 20.22 -7.94
C ASP A 86 22.02 19.86 -9.34
N GLU A 87 22.92 19.49 -10.26
CA GLU A 87 22.58 18.99 -11.61
C GLU A 87 22.50 17.47 -11.63
N TRP A 88 21.49 16.93 -12.34
CA TRP A 88 21.35 15.49 -12.60
C TRP A 88 22.63 14.89 -13.20
N TYR A 89 22.96 13.65 -12.81
CA TYR A 89 24.05 12.94 -13.46
C TYR A 89 23.80 12.87 -14.98
N PRO A 90 24.81 13.09 -15.84
CA PRO A 90 24.61 13.20 -17.27
C PRO A 90 23.86 12.02 -17.91
N HIS A 91 24.07 10.81 -17.41
CA HIS A 91 23.40 9.60 -17.89
C HIS A 91 21.92 9.51 -17.50
N LEU A 92 21.47 10.26 -16.48
CA LEU A 92 20.09 10.26 -15.98
C LEU A 92 19.32 11.54 -16.33
N ALA A 93 20.02 12.63 -16.68
CA ALA A 93 19.45 13.96 -16.82
C ALA A 93 18.26 14.03 -17.79
N LYS A 94 18.31 13.26 -18.89
CA LYS A 94 17.21 13.20 -19.87
C LYS A 94 15.94 12.58 -19.29
N GLU A 95 16.10 11.54 -18.49
CA GLU A 95 15.00 10.76 -17.92
C GLU A 95 14.40 11.45 -16.69
N LEU A 96 15.25 12.11 -15.88
CA LEU A 96 14.85 12.81 -14.65
C LEU A 96 14.48 14.28 -14.85
N LYS A 97 14.43 14.79 -16.09
CA LYS A 97 14.18 16.21 -16.38
C LYS A 97 12.87 16.77 -15.77
N ASN A 98 11.89 15.91 -15.53
CA ASN A 98 10.58 16.26 -14.94
C ASN A 98 10.40 15.67 -13.53
N THR A 99 11.46 15.10 -12.96
CA THR A 99 11.43 14.54 -11.61
C THR A 99 11.73 15.65 -10.61
N GLU A 100 10.91 15.75 -9.57
CA GLU A 100 11.08 16.77 -8.53
C GLU A 100 12.13 16.38 -7.51
N VAL A 101 12.94 17.34 -7.06
CA VAL A 101 13.91 17.12 -6.00
C VAL A 101 13.20 17.16 -4.64
N VAL A 102 13.26 16.07 -3.88
CA VAL A 102 12.65 15.94 -2.53
C VAL A 102 13.66 16.02 -1.39
N GLY A 103 14.78 16.72 -1.62
CA GLY A 103 15.85 16.90 -0.64
C GLY A 103 17.11 16.08 -0.98
N THR A 104 17.84 15.67 0.05
CA THR A 104 19.06 14.84 -0.08
C THR A 104 18.86 13.49 0.59
N GLU A 105 19.65 12.47 0.25
CA GLU A 105 19.57 11.16 0.93
C GLU A 105 19.78 11.20 2.45
N ARG A 106 20.31 12.31 2.99
CA ARG A 106 20.51 12.49 4.44
C ARG A 106 19.47 13.38 5.08
N ASP A 107 18.71 14.10 4.28
CA ASP A 107 17.78 15.12 4.74
C ASP A 107 16.65 15.25 3.72
N ILE A 108 15.59 14.48 3.96
CA ILE A 108 14.42 14.38 3.08
C ILE A 108 13.44 15.49 3.42
N ASN A 109 13.01 16.23 2.40
CA ASN A 109 11.96 17.22 2.54
C ASN A 109 10.59 16.53 2.51
N LEU A 110 10.06 16.19 3.68
CA LEU A 110 8.76 15.52 3.84
C LEU A 110 7.61 16.31 3.19
N GLU A 111 7.61 17.64 3.27
CA GLU A 111 6.57 18.47 2.63
C GLU A 111 6.63 18.35 1.10
N ALA A 112 7.82 18.30 0.52
CA ALA A 112 7.99 18.08 -0.92
C ALA A 112 7.44 16.70 -1.31
N VAL A 113 7.76 15.64 -0.55
CA VAL A 113 7.21 14.30 -0.78
C VAL A 113 5.67 14.32 -0.71
N MET A 114 5.08 14.96 0.30
CA MET A 114 3.62 15.08 0.45
C MET A 114 2.96 15.78 -0.75
N LYS A 115 3.56 16.86 -1.26
CA LYS A 115 3.02 17.64 -2.39
C LYS A 115 2.90 16.81 -3.67
N LEU A 116 3.78 15.82 -3.86
CA LEU A 116 3.76 14.93 -5.03
C LEU A 116 2.61 13.93 -4.99
N LYS A 117 2.01 13.69 -3.81
CA LYS A 117 0.96 12.69 -3.59
C LYS A 117 1.36 11.32 -4.15
N PRO A 118 2.47 10.74 -3.68
CA PRO A 118 2.94 9.45 -4.17
C PRO A 118 1.94 8.34 -3.86
N ASP A 119 1.96 7.28 -4.66
CA ASP A 119 1.27 6.02 -4.37
C ASP A 119 2.23 4.90 -3.95
N LEU A 120 3.54 5.15 -3.99
CA LEU A 120 4.59 4.33 -3.39
C LEU A 120 5.80 5.21 -3.04
N ILE A 121 6.38 4.99 -1.87
CA ILE A 121 7.67 5.55 -1.47
C ILE A 121 8.67 4.41 -1.32
N ILE A 122 9.82 4.52 -1.98
CA ILE A 122 10.93 3.57 -1.88
C ILE A 122 12.10 4.27 -1.18
N GLY A 123 12.57 3.67 -0.09
CA GLY A 123 13.66 4.22 0.71
C GLY A 123 14.68 3.17 1.10
N ASN A 124 15.47 3.51 2.11
CA ASN A 124 16.55 2.67 2.59
C ASN A 124 16.68 2.85 4.09
N LYS A 125 16.69 1.76 4.84
CA LYS A 125 16.70 1.78 6.30
C LYS A 125 17.95 2.48 6.85
N MET A 126 19.13 2.18 6.31
CA MET A 126 20.38 2.82 6.72
C MET A 126 20.35 4.36 6.64
N ARG A 127 19.52 4.94 5.76
CA ARG A 127 19.37 6.39 5.62
C ARG A 127 18.15 6.95 6.34
N HIS A 128 17.01 6.28 6.24
CA HIS A 128 15.70 6.88 6.46
C HIS A 128 14.88 6.18 7.56
N GLU A 129 15.49 5.28 8.35
CA GLU A 129 14.81 4.57 9.44
C GLU A 129 14.07 5.52 10.38
N LYS A 130 14.71 6.61 10.80
CA LYS A 130 14.14 7.58 11.75
C LYS A 130 12.88 8.29 11.26
N ILE A 131 12.67 8.36 9.95
CA ILE A 131 11.54 9.05 9.32
C ILE A 131 10.56 8.09 8.65
N TYR A 132 10.74 6.76 8.84
CA TYR A 132 9.91 5.75 8.20
C TYR A 132 8.41 5.92 8.54
N ASP A 133 8.09 6.12 9.82
CA ASP A 133 6.68 6.29 10.23
C ASP A 133 6.06 7.54 9.59
N GLN A 134 6.83 8.63 9.48
CA GLN A 134 6.35 9.85 8.82
C GLN A 134 6.09 9.62 7.33
N LEU A 135 6.93 8.86 6.64
CA LEU A 135 6.74 8.53 5.23
C LEU A 135 5.58 7.56 5.01
N LYS A 136 5.38 6.62 5.95
CA LYS A 136 4.27 5.66 5.93
C LYS A 136 2.90 6.34 6.04
N GLU A 137 2.80 7.45 6.77
CA GLU A 137 1.58 8.27 6.82
C GLU A 137 1.28 8.97 5.48
N ILE A 138 2.29 9.12 4.60
CA ILE A 138 2.12 9.77 3.28
C ILE A 138 1.65 8.75 2.24
N ALA A 139 2.30 7.59 2.16
CA ALA A 139 1.99 6.53 1.19
C ALA A 139 2.57 5.18 1.63
N PRO A 140 2.14 4.05 1.03
CA PRO A 140 2.83 2.77 1.19
C PRO A 140 4.35 2.94 1.00
N THR A 141 5.13 2.52 1.99
CA THR A 141 6.57 2.78 2.06
C THR A 141 7.33 1.48 2.24
N VAL A 142 8.32 1.23 1.37
CA VAL A 142 9.15 0.01 1.38
C VAL A 142 10.62 0.37 1.37
N TYR A 143 11.42 -0.29 2.22
CA TYR A 143 12.85 0.01 2.35
C TYR A 143 13.73 -1.18 1.99
N ALA A 144 14.78 -0.91 1.21
CA ALA A 144 15.96 -1.75 1.19
C ALA A 144 16.73 -1.64 2.53
N GLU A 145 17.53 -2.65 2.89
CA GLU A 145 18.23 -2.68 4.18
C GLU A 145 19.45 -1.73 4.21
N THR A 146 20.27 -1.75 3.16
CA THR A 146 21.60 -1.11 3.11
C THR A 146 21.86 -0.48 1.73
N LEU A 147 22.84 0.41 1.59
CA LEU A 147 23.27 1.01 0.29
C LEU A 147 24.64 0.50 -0.18
N ARG A 148 25.16 -0.57 0.45
CA ARG A 148 26.56 -1.00 0.28
C ARG A 148 26.74 -1.76 -1.05
N GLY A 149 27.57 -2.80 -1.08
CA GLY A 149 27.85 -3.58 -2.30
C GLY A 149 26.64 -4.34 -2.88
N ASP A 150 25.46 -4.16 -2.31
CA ASP A 150 24.28 -5.01 -2.48
C ASP A 150 23.26 -4.40 -3.45
N TRP A 151 23.69 -3.50 -4.34
CA TRP A 151 22.84 -2.80 -5.32
C TRP A 151 22.01 -3.73 -6.22
N LYS A 152 22.44 -4.99 -6.40
CA LYS A 152 21.68 -6.00 -7.14
C LYS A 152 20.56 -6.65 -6.34
N GLU A 153 20.73 -6.70 -5.01
CA GLU A 153 19.76 -7.29 -4.10
C GLU A 153 18.70 -6.26 -3.68
N ASN A 154 19.11 -5.00 -3.56
CA ASN A 154 18.25 -3.85 -3.29
C ASN A 154 17.29 -3.53 -4.44
#